data_AF-A0A350NQH0-F1
#
_entry.id   AF-A0A350NQH0-F1
#
_cell.length_a   1.000
_cell.length_b   1.000
_cell.length_c   1.000
_cell.angle_alpha   90.00
_cell.angle_beta   90.00
_cell.angle_gamma   90.00
#
_symmetry.space_group_name_H-M   'P 1'
#
loop_
_entity.id
_entity.type
_entity.pdbx_description
1 polymer ?
#
loop_
_entity_poly.entity_id
_entity_poly.type
_entity_poly.pdbx_seq_one_letter_code
_entity_poly.pdbx_strand_id
1 'polypeptide(L)' 'MQSIQGSIAPPVKSHGFSVDYQGRPFILPGVGGITYNIKVGDPACGWAADHVEPGVSMAANI' A
#
# COMPACT_ATOMS: atom_id res chain seq x y z
N MET A 1 -20.18 -20.80 -4.14
CA MET A 1 -19.01 -20.12 -4.77
C MET A 1 -19.57 -19.13 -5.78
N GLN A 2 -19.19 -17.86 -5.72
CA GLN A 2 -19.64 -16.78 -6.61
C GLN A 2 -18.42 -16.02 -7.14
N SER A 3 -18.49 -15.49 -8.36
CA SER A 3 -17.44 -14.65 -8.92
C SER A 3 -17.55 -13.22 -8.38
N ILE A 4 -16.44 -12.67 -7.92
CA ILE A 4 -16.30 -11.27 -7.51
C ILE A 4 -15.30 -10.61 -8.46
N GLN A 5 -15.64 -9.44 -8.99
CA GLN A 5 -14.82 -8.69 -9.94
C GLN A 5 -14.14 -7.49 -9.25
N GLY A 6 -13.03 -7.03 -9.83
CA GLY A 6 -12.29 -5.83 -9.41
C GLY A 6 -11.12 -5.55 -10.36
N SER A 7 -10.41 -4.45 -10.11
CA SER A 7 -9.23 -4.02 -10.88
C SER A 7 -8.03 -3.78 -9.96
N ILE A 8 -6.82 -3.77 -10.52
CA ILE A 8 -5.60 -3.47 -9.75
C ILE A 8 -5.65 -2.00 -9.35
N ALA A 9 -5.64 -1.73 -8.04
CA ALA A 9 -5.63 -0.37 -7.52
C ALA A 9 -4.33 0.34 -7.94
N PRO A 10 -4.36 1.62 -8.35
CA PRO A 10 -3.13 2.39 -8.54
C PRO A 10 -2.43 2.62 -7.18
N PRO A 11 -1.12 2.91 -7.15
CA PRO A 11 -0.49 3.44 -5.94
C PRO A 11 -1.20 4.73 -5.51
N VAL A 12 -1.67 4.81 -4.26
CA VAL A 12 -2.45 5.95 -3.77
C VAL A 12 -1.62 6.80 -2.82
N LYS A 13 -1.60 8.12 -3.05
CA LYS A 13 -1.22 9.12 -2.05
C LYS A 13 -2.31 10.17 -1.95
N SER A 14 -2.97 10.24 -0.80
CA SER A 14 -4.02 11.23 -0.55
C SER A 14 -3.46 12.64 -0.31
N HIS A 15 -2.22 12.74 0.16
CA HIS A 15 -1.56 14.00 0.51
C HIS A 15 -0.08 14.00 0.08
N GLY A 16 0.55 15.18 0.09
CA GLY A 16 1.97 15.32 -0.25
C GLY A 16 2.92 14.62 0.75
N PHE A 17 2.47 14.40 1.99
CA PHE A 17 3.22 13.73 3.05
C PHE A 17 2.26 13.01 4.02
N SER A 18 2.79 12.04 4.75
CA SER A 18 2.18 11.45 5.95
C SER A 18 2.89 11.98 7.19
N VAL A 19 2.29 11.80 8.37
CA VAL A 19 2.83 12.31 9.64
C VAL A 19 3.09 11.13 10.58
N ASP A 20 4.27 11.07 11.17
CA ASP A 20 4.62 10.04 12.13
C ASP A 20 4.02 10.30 13.52
N TYR A 21 4.21 9.36 14.45
CA TYR A 21 3.70 9.47 15.82
C TYR A 21 4.28 10.64 16.63
N GLN A 22 5.37 11.26 16.16
CA GLN A 22 6.01 12.43 16.78
C GLN A 22 5.59 13.74 16.11
N GLY A 23 4.69 13.69 15.14
CA GLY A 23 4.24 14.87 14.39
C GLY A 23 5.20 15.29 13.28
N ARG A 24 6.15 14.44 12.87
CA ARG A 24 7.11 14.77 11.81
C ARG A 24 6.59 14.29 10.44
N PRO A 25 6.68 15.12 9.39
CA PRO A 25 6.24 14.74 8.07
C PRO A 25 7.24 13.78 7.40
N PHE A 26 6.75 12.83 6.62
CA PHE A 26 7.56 11.93 5.79
C PHE A 26 6.90 11.62 4.45
N ILE A 27 7.72 11.20 3.48
CA ILE A 27 7.28 10.85 2.12
C ILE A 27 7.81 9.45 1.80
N LEU A 28 6.98 8.44 2.02
CA LEU A 28 7.31 7.04 1.75
C LEU A 28 6.21 6.37 0.88
N PRO A 29 6.47 5.21 0.26
CA PRO A 29 5.44 4.39 -0.37
C PRO A 29 4.38 3.93 0.63
N GLY A 30 3.17 3.61 0.14
CA GLY A 30 2.08 3.09 0.97
C GLY A 30 1.12 2.17 0.21
N VAL A 31 -0.19 2.39 0.38
CA VAL A 31 -1.25 1.52 -0.17
C VAL A 31 -1.36 1.56 -1.71
N GLY A 32 -1.94 0.50 -2.26
CA GLY A 32 -2.25 0.35 -3.68
C GLY A 32 -1.06 -0.10 -4.54
N GLY A 33 -1.35 -0.47 -5.79
CA GLY A 33 -0.36 -0.83 -6.79
C GLY A 33 0.05 -2.30 -6.80
N ILE A 34 1.19 -2.52 -7.46
CA ILE A 34 1.90 -3.80 -7.51
C ILE A 34 3.23 -3.61 -6.77
N THR A 35 3.31 -4.09 -5.53
CA THR A 35 4.52 -4.03 -4.72
C THR A 35 5.42 -5.21 -5.06
N TYR A 36 6.47 -4.96 -5.85
CA TYR A 36 7.31 -6.02 -6.42
C TYR A 36 8.20 -6.76 -5.41
N ASN A 37 8.56 -6.11 -4.30
CA ASN A 37 9.60 -6.57 -3.38
C ASN A 37 9.12 -6.81 -1.94
N ILE A 38 7.80 -6.80 -1.71
CA ILE A 38 7.18 -7.18 -0.44
C ILE A 38 6.04 -8.14 -0.77
N LYS A 39 6.10 -9.36 -0.22
CA LYS A 39 5.11 -10.42 -0.47
C LYS A 39 4.67 -11.07 0.84
N VAL A 40 3.58 -11.85 0.76
CA VAL A 40 3.09 -12.65 1.89
C VAL A 40 4.21 -13.55 2.41
N GLY A 41 4.46 -13.47 3.72
CA GLY A 41 5.53 -14.20 4.40
C GLY A 41 6.77 -13.36 4.71
N ASP A 42 6.96 -12.20 4.07
CA ASP A 42 8.02 -11.26 4.43
C ASP A 42 7.70 -10.59 5.80
N PRO A 43 8.71 -10.06 6.52
CA PRO A 43 8.49 -9.31 7.75
C PRO A 43 7.57 -8.11 7.53
N ALA A 44 6.63 -7.91 8.46
CA ALA A 44 5.70 -6.77 8.42
C ALA A 44 6.38 -5.43 8.72
N CYS A 45 7.48 -5.44 9.47
CA CYS A 45 8.24 -4.25 9.86
C CYS A 45 9.64 -4.25 9.22
N GLY A 46 10.32 -3.10 9.24
CA GLY A 46 11.69 -2.94 8.70
C GLY A 46 11.76 -2.35 7.29
N TRP A 47 10.60 -2.05 6.70
CA TRP A 47 10.49 -1.37 5.41
C TRP A 47 10.40 0.15 5.60
N ALA A 48 11.04 0.91 4.72
CA ALA A 48 10.84 2.35 4.60
C ALA A 48 9.53 2.64 3.84
N ALA A 49 8.40 2.31 4.46
CA ALA A 49 7.06 2.45 3.90
C ALA A 49 6.02 2.65 5.01
N ASP A 50 4.83 3.14 4.64
CA ASP A 50 3.70 3.35 5.54
C ASP A 50 2.44 2.71 4.95
N HIS A 51 1.87 1.73 5.65
CA HIS A 51 0.69 1.00 5.17
C HIS A 51 0.91 0.30 3.81
N VAL A 52 2.12 -0.20 3.55
CA VAL A 52 2.42 -0.92 2.30
C VAL A 52 1.69 -2.26 2.23
N GLU A 53 1.14 -2.56 1.06
CA GLU A 53 0.39 -3.79 0.79
C GLU A 53 1.26 -4.78 -0.02
N PRO A 54 1.37 -6.05 0.40
CA PRO A 54 2.23 -7.02 -0.28
C PRO A 54 1.60 -7.52 -1.60
N GLY A 55 2.40 -7.63 -2.65
CA GLY A 55 1.96 -8.16 -3.93
C GLY A 55 1.04 -7.21 -4.69
N VAL A 56 -0.23 -7.58 -4.89
CA VAL A 56 -1.17 -6.86 -5.76
C VAL A 56 -2.39 -6.41 -4.96
N SER A 57 -2.63 -5.11 -4.94
CA SER A 57 -3.81 -4.52 -4.32
C SER A 57 -4.96 -4.41 -5.31
N MET A 58 -6.16 -4.83 -4.90
CA MET A 58 -7.37 -4.77 -5.74
C MET A 58 -8.36 -3.75 -5.19
N ALA A 59 -9.03 -3.02 -6.09
CA ALA A 59 -10.12 -2.10 -5.79
C ALA A 59 -11.39 -2.48 -6.57
N ALA A 60 -12.55 -2.13 -6.03
CA ALA A 60 -13.84 -2.43 -6.64
C ALA A 60 -14.15 -1.54 -7.86
N ASN A 61 -13.62 -0.31 -7.88
CA ASN A 61 -13.83 0.67 -8.94
C ASN A 61 -12.66 1.68 -8.90
N ILE A 62 -12.15 2.08 -10.06
CA ILE A 62 -11.09 3.11 -10.19
C ILE A 62 -11.68 4.29 -10.97
#